data_AF-A0A3A5T279-F1
#
_entry.id   AF-A0A3A5T279-F1
#
_cell.length_a   1.000
_cell.length_b   1.000
_cell.length_c   1.000
_cell.angle_alpha   90.00
_cell.angle_beta   90.00
_cell.angle_gamma   90.00
#
_symmetry.space_group_name_H-M   'P 1'
#
loop_
_entity.id
_entity.type
_entity.pdbx_description
1 polymer ?
#
loop_
_entity_poly.entity_id
_entity_poly.type
_entity_poly.pdbx_seq_one_letter_code
_entity_poly.pdbx_strand_id
1 'polypeptide(L)'
;MDKNYNKSIKLHCITCGDDSSFECNDNKSYIKCTKCNREYFGGYDELVELNQAYITQEIDTIKEEITSDIRNQLISIFKRK
;
A
#
# COMPACT_ATOMS: atom_id res chain seq x y z
N MET A 1 0.39 -2.00 -25.36
CA MET A 1 0.47 -3.09 -24.36
C MET A 1 1.04 -2.42 -23.13
N ASP A 2 0.23 -1.80 -22.27
CA ASP A 2 0.78 -0.86 -21.28
C ASP A 2 -0.11 -0.80 -20.02
N LYS A 3 -0.27 -1.94 -19.34
CA LYS A 3 -0.70 -1.89 -17.94
C LYS A 3 0.55 -1.75 -17.09
N ASN A 4 0.86 -0.51 -16.72
CA ASN A 4 1.94 -0.21 -15.79
C ASN A 4 1.43 -0.51 -14.38
N TYR A 5 1.84 -1.65 -13.81
CA TYR A 5 1.44 -2.08 -12.46
C TYR A 5 2.24 -1.37 -11.35
N ASN A 6 2.69 -0.13 -11.58
CA ASN A 6 3.34 0.66 -10.55
C ASN A 6 2.31 1.08 -9.51
N LYS A 7 2.20 0.27 -8.45
CA LYS A 7 1.33 0.53 -7.30
C LYS A 7 2.18 0.98 -6.12
N SER A 8 1.93 2.19 -5.66
CA SER A 8 2.48 2.73 -4.41
C SER A 8 1.51 2.43 -3.28
N ILE A 9 1.95 1.63 -2.30
CA ILE A 9 1.16 1.36 -1.10
C ILE A 9 1.38 2.52 -0.14
N LYS A 10 0.29 3.20 0.24
CA LYS A 10 0.35 4.26 1.24
C LYS A 10 0.29 3.65 2.64
N LEU A 11 1.13 4.15 3.53
CA LEU A 11 1.05 3.78 4.94
C LEU A 11 -0.07 4.57 5.62
N HIS A 12 -0.81 3.92 6.49
CA HIS A 12 -1.87 4.53 7.26
C HIS A 12 -1.54 4.56 8.75
N CYS A 13 -2.10 5.53 9.46
CA CYS A 13 -1.96 5.64 10.90
C CYS A 13 -2.70 4.47 11.56
N ILE A 14 -2.03 3.70 12.41
CA ILE A 14 -2.67 2.57 13.10
C ILE A 14 -3.79 2.99 14.06
N THR A 15 -3.81 4.26 14.47
CA THR A 15 -4.80 4.76 15.45
C THR A 15 -6.06 5.29 14.77
N CYS A 16 -5.90 6.05 13.68
CA CYS A 16 -7.03 6.72 13.02
C CYS A 16 -7.26 6.34 11.55
N GLY A 17 -6.39 5.51 10.97
CA GLY A 17 -6.49 5.04 9.59
C GLY A 17 -6.13 6.08 8.52
N ASP A 18 -5.67 7.27 8.90
CA ASP A 18 -5.33 8.33 7.94
C ASP A 18 -3.99 8.08 7.25
N ASP A 19 -3.92 8.26 5.93
CA ASP A 19 -2.73 8.06 5.09
C ASP A 19 -2.03 9.36 4.66
N SER A 20 -2.63 10.53 4.92
CA SER A 20 -2.19 11.80 4.35
C SER A 20 -1.71 12.81 5.39
N SER A 21 -2.14 12.66 6.65
CA SER A 21 -1.91 13.62 7.73
C SER A 21 -0.68 13.22 8.57
N PHE A 22 0.49 13.16 7.94
CA PHE A 22 1.75 12.82 8.59
C PHE A 22 2.77 13.94 8.47
N GLU A 23 3.39 14.29 9.59
CA GLU A 23 4.54 15.18 9.69
C GLU A 23 5.75 14.35 10.07
N CYS A 24 6.88 14.52 9.37
CA CYS A 24 8.11 13.79 9.63
C CYS A 24 9.30 14.74 9.71
N ASN A 25 10.33 14.36 10.48
CA ASN A 25 11.59 15.11 10.48
C ASN A 25 12.40 14.83 9.21
N ASP A 26 13.43 15.65 8.94
CA ASP A 26 14.30 15.50 7.76
C ASP A 26 14.89 14.09 7.61
N ASN A 27 15.20 13.44 8.73
CA ASN A 27 15.83 12.12 8.76
C ASN A 27 14.82 10.95 8.76
N LYS A 28 13.51 11.23 8.70
CA LYS A 28 12.41 10.27 8.83
C LYS A 28 12.49 9.34 10.06
N SER A 29 13.27 9.73 11.06
CA SER A 29 13.44 8.98 12.32
C SER A 29 12.31 9.25 13.31
N TYR A 30 11.48 10.26 13.03
CA TYR A 30 10.28 10.56 13.80
C TYR A 30 9.16 10.90 12.84
N ILE A 31 7.99 10.33 13.10
CA ILE A 31 6.76 10.61 12.36
C ILE A 31 5.65 10.91 13.35
N LYS A 32 4.82 11.90 13.05
CA LYS A 32 3.64 12.25 13.83
C LYS A 32 2.42 12.30 12.92
N CYS A 33 1.36 11.62 13.31
CA CYS A 33 0.06 11.81 12.67
C CYS A 33 -0.59 13.09 13.21
N THR A 34 -0.76 14.11 12.37
CA THR A 34 -1.33 15.41 12.77
C THR A 34 -2.84 15.35 13.04
N LYS A 35 -3.52 14.30 12.55
CA LYS A 35 -4.96 14.10 12.75
C LYS A 35 -5.32 13.56 14.14
N CYS A 36 -4.59 12.57 14.63
CA CYS A 36 -4.85 11.94 15.94
C CYS A 36 -3.76 12.22 16.97
N ASN A 37 -2.74 12.99 16.61
CA ASN A 37 -1.57 13.31 17.43
C ASN A 37 -0.75 12.08 17.87
N ARG A 38 -0.87 10.95 17.17
CA ARG A 38 -0.04 9.76 17.40
C ARG A 38 1.39 10.04 16.97
N GLU A 39 2.33 9.74 17.85
CA GLU A 39 3.77 9.89 17.61
C GLU A 39 4.41 8.51 17.41
N TYR A 40 5.27 8.40 16.40
CA TYR A 40 6.05 7.22 16.03
C TYR A 40 7.52 7.58 16.21
N PHE A 41 8.10 7.14 17.33
CA PHE A 41 9.48 7.44 17.71
C PHE A 41 10.51 6.58 16.97
N GLY A 42 10.08 5.45 16.40
CA GLY A 42 10.87 4.66 15.45
C GLY A 42 10.72 5.15 14.00
N GLY A 43 10.02 6.27 13.79
CA GLY A 43 9.94 6.95 12.51
C GLY A 43 9.25 6.12 11.43
N TYR A 44 9.85 6.12 10.23
CA TYR A 44 9.31 5.42 9.07
C TYR A 44 9.31 3.90 9.25
N ASP A 45 10.37 3.32 9.80
CA ASP A 45 10.47 1.87 10.00
C ASP A 45 9.37 1.35 10.93
N GLU A 46 9.13 2.01 12.07
CA GLU A 46 8.05 1.65 12.98
C GLU A 46 6.68 1.70 12.28
N LEU A 47 6.44 2.76 11.48
CA LEU A 47 5.18 2.88 10.74
C LEU A 47 5.03 1.76 9.70
N VAL A 48 6.10 1.37 9.01
CA VAL A 48 6.10 0.25 8.05
C VAL A 48 5.84 -1.08 8.75
N GLU A 49 6.51 -1.36 9.86
CA GLU A 49 6.32 -2.59 10.64
C GLU A 49 4.89 -2.72 11.14
N LEU A 50 4.29 -1.62 11.56
CA LEU A 50 2.90 -1.60 11.99
C LEU A 50 1.90 -1.76 10.84
N ASN A 51 2.28 -1.35 9.63
CA ASN A 51 1.49 -1.48 8.41
C ASN A 51 1.76 -2.79 7.65
N GLN A 52 2.67 -3.65 8.11
CA GLN A 52 3.09 -4.85 7.39
C GLN A 52 1.93 -5.78 7.02
N ALA A 53 0.98 -5.94 7.96
CA ALA A 53 -0.24 -6.72 7.72
C ALA A 53 -1.08 -6.13 6.58
N TYR A 54 -1.30 -4.80 6.59
CA TYR A 54 -2.02 -4.10 5.54
C TYR A 54 -1.29 -4.16 4.19
N ILE A 55 0.02 -3.89 4.19
CA ILE A 55 0.87 -4.00 2.99
C ILE A 55 0.74 -5.39 2.38
N THR A 56 0.78 -6.44 3.20
CA THR A 56 0.64 -7.82 2.73
C THR A 56 -0.73 -8.06 2.10
N GLN A 57 -1.81 -7.55 2.71
CA GLN A 57 -3.17 -7.65 2.16
C GLN A 57 -3.32 -6.90 0.83
N GLU A 58 -2.76 -5.70 0.73
CA GLU A 58 -2.75 -4.92 -0.52
C GLU A 58 -1.99 -5.70 -1.60
N ILE A 59 -0.80 -6.24 -1.29
CA ILE A 59 -0.01 -7.05 -2.23
C ILE A 59 -0.80 -8.25 -2.73
N ASP A 60 -1.50 -8.97 -1.85
CA ASP A 60 -2.28 -10.14 -2.27
C ASP A 60 -3.47 -9.75 -3.16
N THR A 61 -4.18 -8.67 -2.82
CA THR A 61 -5.24 -8.11 -3.68
C THR A 61 -4.70 -7.75 -5.07
N ILE A 62 -3.52 -7.12 -5.13
CA ILE A 62 -2.86 -6.77 -6.38
C ILE A 62 -2.52 -8.03 -7.19
N LYS A 63 -1.99 -9.08 -6.57
CA LYS A 63 -1.68 -10.35 -7.24
C LYS A 63 -2.95 -10.99 -7.80
N GLU A 64 -4.05 -10.98 -7.06
CA GLU A 64 -5.33 -11.52 -7.51
C GLU A 64 -5.86 -10.77 -8.72
N GLU A 65 -5.83 -9.44 -8.70
CA GLU A 65 -6.22 -8.60 -9.83
C GLU A 65 -5.40 -8.90 -11.08
N ILE A 66 -4.07 -8.96 -10.95
CA ILE A 66 -3.16 -9.27 -12.07
C ILE A 66 -3.47 -10.66 -12.63
N THR A 67 -3.64 -11.65 -11.75
CA THR A 67 -3.89 -13.03 -12.16
C THR A 67 -5.24 -13.16 -12.86
N SER A 68 -6.27 -12.49 -12.34
CA SER A 68 -7.60 -12.45 -12.94
C SER A 68 -7.56 -11.78 -14.32
N ASP A 69 -6.84 -10.67 -14.46
CA ASP A 69 -6.69 -9.99 -15.75
C ASP A 69 -6.01 -10.89 -16.80
N ILE A 70 -4.91 -11.55 -16.43
CA ILE A 70 -4.22 -12.50 -17.31
C ILE A 70 -5.14 -13.66 -17.71
N ARG A 71 -5.88 -14.24 -16.77
CA ARG A 71 -6.84 -15.33 -17.06
C ARG A 71 -7.92 -14.88 -18.02
N ASN A 72 -8.52 -13.71 -17.79
CA ASN A 72 -9.56 -13.18 -18.65
C ASN A 72 -9.04 -12.89 -20.06
N GLN A 73 -7.81 -12.38 -20.17
CA GLN A 73 -7.16 -12.19 -21.47
C GLN A 73 -6.97 -13.52 -22.20
N LEU A 74 -6.43 -14.55 -21.56
CA LEU A 74 -6.26 -15.88 -22.16
C LEU A 74 -7.60 -16.48 -22.63
N ILE A 75 -8.65 -16.40 -21.81
CA ILE A 75 -10.00 -16.85 -22.18
C ILE A 75 -10.54 -16.06 -23.38
N SER A 76 -10.32 -14.73 -23.41
CA SER A 76 -10.80 -13.89 -24.50
C SER A 76 -10.11 -14.17 -25.84
N ILE A 77 -8.82 -14.54 -25.81
CA ILE A 77 -8.06 -14.96 -27.00
C ILE A 77 -8.57 -16.32 -27.48
N PHE A 78 -8.81 -17.26 -26.57
CA PHE A 78 -9.28 -18.59 -26.91
C PHE A 78 -10.73 -18.61 -27.44
N LYS A 79 -11.61 -17.72 -26.94
CA LYS A 79 -12.99 -17.57 -27.43
C LYS A 79 -13.12 -16.83 -28.77
N ARG A 80 -12.05 -16.15 -29.23
CA ARG A 80 -12.01 -15.45 -30.53
C ARG A 80 -11.52 -16.34 -31.68
N LYS A 81 -11.24 -17.61 -31.41
CA LYS A 81 -10.82 -18.62 -32.37
C LYS A 81 -11.92 -19.66 -32.52
#